data_AF-M5Y3E6-F1
#
_entry.id   AF-M5Y3E6-F1
#
_cell.length_a   1.000
_cell.length_b   1.000
_cell.length_c   1.000
_cell.angle_alpha   90.00
_cell.angle_beta   90.00
_cell.angle_gamma   90.00
#
_symmetry.space_group_name_H-M   'P 1'
#
loop_
_entity.id
_entity.type
_entity.pdbx_description
1 polymer ?
#
loop_
_entity_poly.entity_id
_entity_poly.type
_entity_poly.pdbx_seq_one_letter_code
_entity_poly.pdbx_strand_id
1 'polypeptide(L)'
;MDPKSAPELPPPIEGTYICCGGNYTTDDILPSLEDQGVRQLYPKGPNIAMPPSVLVLIIYFKKELRSLNRELQLHILELADILVERPSQYARSVEDISLIFKNLHHLLNSLCPHQARATLIHILELQIQRRKQAVEDIKRRREEAQRLLKDSIGTMEDTGASFVLK
;
A
#
# COMPACT_ATOMS: atom_id res chain seq x y z
N MET A 1 -1.54 19.92 -30.27
CA MET A 1 -2.53 18.96 -29.73
C MET A 1 -3.52 19.78 -28.93
N ASP A 2 -4.67 20.10 -29.52
CA ASP A 2 -5.71 20.90 -28.85
C ASP A 2 -6.27 20.13 -27.65
N PRO A 3 -6.20 20.68 -26.42
CA PRO A 3 -6.74 20.02 -25.22
C PRO A 3 -8.27 19.89 -25.21
N LYS A 4 -8.96 20.47 -26.21
CA LYS A 4 -10.43 20.42 -26.39
C LYS A 4 -10.90 19.35 -27.37
N SER A 5 -9.99 18.59 -27.99
CA SER A 5 -10.34 17.51 -28.92
C SER A 5 -10.65 16.18 -28.20
N ALA A 6 -10.56 16.14 -26.87
CA ALA A 6 -10.95 14.97 -26.10
C ALA A 6 -12.48 14.85 -26.09
N PRO A 7 -13.05 13.68 -26.42
CA PRO A 7 -14.48 13.44 -26.28
C PRO A 7 -14.89 13.62 -24.81
N GLU A 8 -16.12 14.10 -24.61
CA GLU A 8 -16.67 14.31 -23.28
C GLU A 8 -16.69 13.01 -22.47
N LEU A 9 -16.36 13.10 -21.18
CA LEU A 9 -16.24 11.92 -20.33
C LEU A 9 -17.59 11.20 -20.26
N PRO A 10 -17.61 9.86 -20.39
CA PRO A 10 -18.84 9.10 -20.16
C PRO A 10 -19.32 9.32 -18.71
N PRO A 11 -20.64 9.24 -18.47
CA PRO A 11 -21.18 9.40 -17.13
C PRO A 11 -20.62 8.32 -16.18
N PRO A 12 -20.44 8.64 -14.89
CA PRO A 12 -20.03 7.66 -13.88
C PRO A 12 -20.98 6.46 -13.85
N ILE A 13 -20.42 5.26 -13.74
CA ILE A 13 -21.20 4.04 -13.57
C ILE A 13 -21.51 3.89 -12.08
N GLU A 14 -22.79 3.96 -11.72
CA GLU A 14 -23.27 3.71 -10.36
C GLU A 14 -23.91 2.31 -10.27
N GLY A 15 -23.48 1.53 -9.28
CA GLY A 15 -24.03 0.20 -8.97
C GLY A 15 -23.17 -0.95 -9.47
N THR A 16 -23.81 -2.06 -9.85
CA THR A 16 -23.11 -3.28 -10.24
C THR A 16 -22.64 -3.21 -11.70
N TYR A 17 -21.36 -3.50 -11.94
CA TYR A 17 -20.76 -3.57 -13.28
C TYR A 17 -20.02 -4.89 -13.48
N ILE A 18 -19.93 -5.33 -14.74
CA ILE A 18 -19.16 -6.52 -15.11
C ILE A 18 -17.78 -6.06 -15.58
N CYS A 19 -16.74 -6.58 -14.95
CA CYS A 19 -15.36 -6.35 -15.37
C CYS A 19 -14.63 -7.69 -15.43
N CYS A 20 -13.97 -7.99 -16.55
CA CYS A 20 -13.20 -9.23 -16.72
C CYS A 20 -13.97 -10.53 -16.35
N GLY A 21 -15.29 -10.56 -16.57
CA GLY A 21 -16.15 -11.71 -16.26
C GLY A 21 -16.60 -11.83 -14.79
N GLY A 22 -16.23 -10.88 -13.92
CA GLY A 22 -16.71 -10.78 -12.54
C GLY A 22 -17.72 -9.64 -12.35
N ASN A 23 -18.62 -9.80 -11.38
CA ASN A 23 -19.54 -8.74 -10.94
C ASN A 23 -18.87 -7.91 -9.84
N TYR A 24 -18.79 -6.60 -10.05
CA TYR A 24 -18.23 -5.62 -9.13
C TYR A 24 -19.28 -4.58 -8.78
N THR A 25 -19.14 -3.92 -7.63
CA THR A 25 -19.96 -2.76 -7.26
C THR A 25 -19.09 -1.51 -7.28
N THR A 26 -19.69 -0.34 -7.50
CA THR A 26 -19.03 0.96 -7.29
C THR A 26 -18.63 1.16 -5.83
N ASP A 27 -19.19 0.39 -4.88
CA ASP A 27 -18.73 0.38 -3.50
C ASP A 27 -17.32 -0.24 -3.40
N ASP A 28 -16.46 0.36 -2.58
CA ASP A 28 -15.05 -0.05 -2.39
C ASP A 28 -14.94 -1.28 -1.46
N ILE A 29 -15.75 -2.30 -1.72
CA ILE A 29 -15.87 -3.53 -0.93
C ILE A 29 -15.44 -4.70 -1.82
N LEU A 30 -14.46 -5.47 -1.34
CA LEU A 30 -14.03 -6.70 -1.99
C LEU A 30 -15.21 -7.69 -1.97
N PRO A 31 -15.67 -8.22 -3.13
CA PRO A 31 -16.72 -9.24 -3.16
C PRO A 31 -16.26 -10.50 -2.44
N SER A 32 -17.17 -11.17 -1.75
CA SER A 32 -16.81 -12.38 -1.01
C SER A 32 -16.43 -13.52 -1.95
N LEU A 33 -15.74 -14.54 -1.44
CA LEU A 33 -15.44 -15.75 -2.20
C LEU A 33 -16.72 -16.48 -2.63
N GLU A 34 -17.75 -16.49 -1.77
CA GLU A 34 -19.03 -17.15 -2.03
C GLU A 34 -19.79 -16.47 -3.18
N ASP A 35 -19.75 -15.13 -3.25
CA ASP A 35 -20.34 -14.36 -4.36
C ASP A 35 -19.64 -14.64 -5.70
N GLN A 36 -18.38 -15.05 -5.65
CA GLN A 36 -17.59 -15.46 -6.82
C GLN A 36 -17.74 -16.96 -7.14
N GLY A 37 -18.59 -17.69 -6.42
CA GLY A 37 -18.77 -19.13 -6.57
C GLY A 37 -17.57 -19.96 -6.10
N VAL A 38 -16.73 -19.41 -5.23
CA VAL A 38 -15.53 -20.05 -4.70
C VAL A 38 -15.74 -20.48 -3.25
N ARG A 39 -15.41 -21.74 -2.93
CA ARG A 39 -15.43 -22.22 -1.56
C ARG A 39 -14.33 -21.57 -0.73
N GLN A 40 -14.71 -20.99 0.41
CA GLN A 40 -13.76 -20.43 1.36
C GLN A 40 -13.10 -21.54 2.21
N LEU A 41 -11.76 -21.53 2.29
CA LEU A 41 -10.94 -22.54 2.98
C LEU A 41 -10.46 -22.12 4.38
N TYR A 42 -10.59 -20.84 4.73
CA TYR A 42 -10.21 -20.29 6.02
C TYR A 42 -11.46 -19.82 6.79
N PRO A 43 -11.44 -19.75 8.13
CA PRO A 43 -12.60 -19.31 8.91
C PRO A 43 -13.08 -17.92 8.48
N LYS A 44 -14.39 -17.64 8.53
CA LYS A 44 -14.88 -16.25 8.42
C LYS A 44 -14.35 -15.50 9.66
N GLY A 45 -13.27 -14.76 9.48
CA GLY A 45 -12.49 -14.16 10.57
C GLY A 45 -13.30 -13.17 11.42
N PRO A 46 -12.73 -12.70 12.55
CA PRO A 46 -13.33 -11.61 13.31
C PRO A 46 -13.50 -10.41 12.37
N ASN A 47 -14.70 -9.81 12.36
CA ASN A 47 -15.13 -8.70 11.49
C ASN A 47 -13.94 -7.94 10.88
N ILE A 48 -13.53 -8.31 9.66
CA ILE A 48 -12.35 -7.72 8.98
C ILE A 48 -12.56 -6.21 8.81
N ALA A 49 -13.81 -5.78 8.74
CA ALA A 49 -14.22 -4.38 8.71
C ALA A 49 -13.84 -3.60 9.99
N MET A 50 -13.76 -4.25 11.16
CA MET A 50 -13.41 -3.59 12.41
C MET A 50 -12.66 -4.53 13.37
N PRO A 51 -11.36 -4.76 13.14
CA PRO A 51 -10.55 -5.55 14.06
C PRO A 51 -10.27 -4.77 15.36
N PRO A 52 -10.19 -5.46 16.52
CA PRO A 52 -9.91 -4.82 17.81
C PRO A 52 -8.51 -4.18 17.86
N SER A 53 -7.58 -4.62 17.01
CA SER A 53 -6.31 -3.93 16.75
C SER A 53 -5.71 -4.36 15.42
N VAL A 54 -4.91 -3.49 14.80
CA VAL A 54 -4.16 -3.79 13.57
C VAL A 54 -3.20 -4.98 13.78
N LEU A 55 -2.64 -5.13 14.98
CA LEU A 55 -1.76 -6.23 15.32
C LEU A 55 -2.47 -7.58 15.30
N VAL A 56 -3.67 -7.67 15.89
CA VAL A 56 -4.51 -8.88 15.85
C VAL A 56 -4.89 -9.25 14.42
N LEU A 57 -5.24 -8.25 13.61
CA LEU A 57 -5.54 -8.44 12.18
C LEU A 57 -4.35 -9.07 11.44
N ILE A 58 -3.15 -8.50 11.59
CA ILE A 58 -1.93 -8.99 10.91
C ILE A 58 -1.58 -10.41 11.36
N ILE A 59 -1.68 -10.71 12.65
CA ILE A 59 -1.41 -12.06 13.19
C ILE A 59 -2.36 -13.08 12.57
N TYR A 60 -3.65 -12.74 12.50
CA TYR A 60 -4.66 -13.58 11.89
C TYR A 60 -4.35 -13.84 10.41
N PHE A 61 -4.20 -12.80 9.59
CA PHE A 61 -3.88 -12.97 8.16
C PHE A 61 -2.60 -13.76 7.93
N LYS A 62 -1.54 -13.47 8.68
CA LYS A 62 -0.26 -14.18 8.57
C LYS A 62 -0.40 -15.67 8.90
N LYS A 63 -1.23 -16.02 9.88
CA LYS A 63 -1.52 -17.41 10.23
C LYS A 63 -2.28 -18.10 9.09
N GLU A 64 -3.37 -17.51 8.60
CA GLU A 64 -4.20 -18.12 7.56
C GLU A 64 -3.46 -18.24 6.22
N LEU A 65 -2.74 -17.20 5.80
CA LEU A 65 -1.88 -17.26 4.60
C LEU A 65 -0.82 -18.35 4.70
N ARG A 66 -0.22 -18.53 5.88
CA ARG A 66 0.75 -19.61 6.11
C ARG A 66 0.11 -20.98 6.08
N SER A 67 -1.11 -21.11 6.60
CA SER A 67 -1.87 -22.37 6.56
C SER A 67 -2.17 -22.78 5.13
N LEU A 68 -2.75 -21.88 4.32
CA LEU A 68 -3.05 -22.12 2.92
C LEU A 68 -1.80 -22.37 2.08
N ASN A 69 -0.68 -21.69 2.36
CA ASN A 69 0.58 -21.95 1.66
C ASN A 69 1.11 -23.36 1.93
N ARG A 70 1.01 -23.84 3.18
CA ARG A 70 1.36 -25.24 3.51
C ARG A 70 0.45 -26.23 2.79
N GLU A 71 -0.85 -25.97 2.77
CA GLU A 71 -1.82 -26.79 2.05
C GLU A 71 -1.54 -26.82 0.54
N LEU A 72 -1.18 -25.68 -0.06
CA LEU A 72 -0.76 -25.58 -1.45
C LEU A 72 0.49 -26.43 -1.73
N GLN A 73 1.49 -26.37 -0.85
CA GLN A 73 2.72 -27.16 -0.99
C GLN A 73 2.43 -28.66 -0.97
N LEU A 74 1.51 -29.11 -0.10
CA LEU A 74 1.08 -30.51 -0.06
C LEU A 74 0.40 -30.93 -1.36
N HIS A 75 -0.54 -30.13 -1.86
CA HIS A 75 -1.23 -30.44 -3.13
C HIS A 75 -0.28 -30.43 -4.33
N ILE A 76 0.74 -29.58 -4.34
CA ILE A 76 1.78 -29.61 -5.40
C ILE A 76 2.60 -30.90 -5.33
N LEU A 77 2.91 -31.38 -4.12
CA LEU A 77 3.61 -32.66 -3.94
C LEU A 77 2.73 -33.83 -4.39
N GLU A 78 1.45 -33.85 -3.98
CA GLU A 78 0.47 -34.84 -4.43
C GLU A 78 0.28 -34.81 -5.95
N LEU A 79 0.29 -33.63 -6.58
CA LEU A 79 0.26 -33.51 -8.04
C LEU A 79 1.47 -34.19 -8.67
N ALA A 80 2.67 -34.01 -8.11
CA ALA A 80 3.87 -34.67 -8.62
C ALA A 80 3.73 -36.20 -8.55
N ASP A 81 3.22 -36.74 -7.45
CA ASP A 81 2.97 -38.17 -7.29
C ASP A 81 1.90 -38.68 -8.28
N ILE A 82 0.80 -37.94 -8.45
CA ILE A 82 -0.27 -38.27 -9.41
C ILE A 82 0.27 -38.27 -10.84
N LEU A 83 1.13 -37.33 -11.22
CA LEU A 83 1.69 -37.27 -12.56
C LEU A 83 2.61 -38.47 -12.87
N VAL A 84 3.25 -39.05 -11.85
CA VAL A 84 4.08 -40.25 -11.98
C VAL A 84 3.22 -41.53 -11.99
N GLU A 85 2.30 -41.69 -11.05
CA GLU A 85 1.55 -42.94 -10.89
C GLU A 85 0.29 -43.01 -11.77
N ARG A 86 -0.45 -41.91 -11.89
CA ARG A 86 -1.81 -41.86 -12.47
C ARG A 86 -2.07 -40.53 -13.20
N PRO A 87 -1.36 -40.27 -14.31
CA PRO A 87 -1.41 -38.97 -14.98
C PRO A 87 -2.79 -38.57 -15.48
N SER A 88 -3.72 -39.51 -15.68
CA SER A 88 -5.11 -39.22 -16.08
C SER A 88 -5.93 -38.51 -14.98
N GLN A 89 -5.48 -38.51 -13.73
CA GLN A 89 -6.21 -37.94 -12.58
C GLN A 89 -5.75 -36.54 -12.19
N TYR A 90 -4.76 -35.96 -12.89
CA TYR A 90 -4.15 -34.67 -12.56
C TYR A 90 -5.17 -33.52 -12.43
N ALA A 91 -6.25 -33.55 -13.23
CA ALA A 91 -7.23 -32.47 -13.31
C ALA A 91 -7.83 -32.11 -11.95
N ARG A 92 -8.16 -33.10 -11.11
CA ARG A 92 -8.71 -32.84 -9.76
C ARG A 92 -7.71 -32.12 -8.86
N SER A 93 -6.46 -32.58 -8.85
CA SER A 93 -5.39 -31.95 -8.06
C SER A 93 -5.13 -30.50 -8.52
N VAL A 94 -5.20 -30.23 -9.83
CA VAL A 94 -5.11 -28.86 -10.36
C VAL A 94 -6.31 -27.99 -9.96
N GLU A 95 -7.52 -28.55 -9.91
CA GLU A 95 -8.71 -27.84 -9.41
C GLU A 95 -8.57 -27.45 -7.93
N ASP A 96 -8.07 -28.36 -7.09
CA ASP A 96 -7.80 -28.09 -5.68
C ASP A 96 -6.72 -27.01 -5.50
N ILE A 97 -5.64 -27.08 -6.27
CA ILE A 97 -4.59 -26.04 -6.32
C ILE A 97 -5.20 -24.68 -6.72
N SER A 98 -6.04 -24.66 -7.76
CA SER A 98 -6.73 -23.44 -8.21
C SER A 98 -7.61 -22.85 -7.11
N LEU A 99 -8.32 -23.70 -6.37
CA LEU A 99 -9.14 -23.28 -5.24
C LEU A 99 -8.30 -22.61 -4.13
N ILE A 100 -7.15 -23.19 -3.80
CA ILE A 100 -6.24 -22.63 -2.79
C ILE A 100 -5.68 -21.28 -3.26
N PHE A 101 -5.30 -21.15 -4.54
CA PHE A 101 -4.84 -19.88 -5.10
C PHE A 101 -5.91 -18.78 -5.03
N LYS A 102 -7.16 -19.09 -5.38
CA LYS A 102 -8.27 -18.13 -5.26
C LYS A 102 -8.45 -17.64 -3.82
N ASN A 103 -8.34 -18.55 -2.85
CA ASN A 103 -8.42 -18.22 -1.42
C ASN A 103 -7.24 -17.35 -0.94
N LEU A 104 -6.01 -17.70 -1.34
CA LEU A 104 -4.81 -16.90 -1.05
C LEU A 104 -4.92 -15.48 -1.63
N HIS A 105 -5.34 -15.37 -2.89
CA HIS A 105 -5.51 -14.10 -3.57
C HIS A 105 -6.55 -13.22 -2.88
N HIS A 106 -7.70 -13.81 -2.49
CA HIS A 106 -8.72 -13.08 -1.76
C HIS A 106 -8.22 -12.54 -0.39
N LEU A 107 -7.48 -13.35 0.37
CA LEU A 107 -6.87 -12.88 1.63
C LEU A 107 -5.87 -11.74 1.42
N LEU A 108 -5.05 -11.81 0.37
CA LEU A 108 -4.11 -10.73 0.03
C LEU A 108 -4.84 -9.45 -0.37
N ASN A 109 -5.88 -9.56 -1.20
CA ASN A 109 -6.69 -8.42 -1.61
C ASN A 109 -7.40 -7.76 -0.43
N SER A 110 -7.86 -8.56 0.54
CA SER A 110 -8.46 -8.05 1.77
C SER A 110 -7.48 -7.19 2.60
N LEU A 111 -6.17 -7.41 2.46
CA LEU A 111 -5.12 -6.64 3.16
C LEU A 111 -4.73 -5.36 2.40
N CYS A 112 -4.97 -5.29 1.10
CA CYS A 112 -4.56 -4.17 0.25
C CYS A 112 -5.01 -2.78 0.78
N PRO A 113 -6.27 -2.59 1.24
CA PRO A 113 -6.69 -1.31 1.81
C PRO A 113 -5.92 -0.92 3.09
N HIS A 114 -5.53 -1.90 3.92
CA HIS A 114 -4.73 -1.64 5.12
C HIS A 114 -3.29 -1.27 4.75
N GLN A 115 -2.72 -1.93 3.74
CA GLN A 115 -1.39 -1.60 3.21
C GLN A 115 -1.37 -0.19 2.63
N ALA A 116 -2.37 0.19 1.83
CA ALA A 116 -2.46 1.53 1.26
C ALA A 116 -2.48 2.61 2.35
N ARG A 117 -3.24 2.39 3.44
CA ARG A 117 -3.25 3.27 4.62
C ARG A 117 -1.88 3.35 5.28
N ALA A 118 -1.21 2.22 5.51
CA ALA A 118 0.13 2.19 6.12
C ALA A 118 1.17 2.93 5.25
N THR A 119 1.12 2.73 3.93
CA THR A 119 1.97 3.45 2.97
C THR A 119 1.70 4.95 2.99
N LEU A 120 0.43 5.38 3.05
CA LEU A 120 0.08 6.79 3.15
C LEU A 120 0.64 7.42 4.43
N ILE A 121 0.49 6.75 5.57
CA ILE A 121 1.06 7.21 6.85
C ILE A 121 2.57 7.40 6.72
N HIS A 122 3.28 6.40 6.18
CA HIS A 122 4.73 6.47 5.99
C HIS A 122 5.15 7.65 5.10
N ILE A 123 4.42 7.91 4.02
CA ILE A 123 4.68 9.05 3.13
C ILE A 123 4.49 10.37 3.89
N LEU A 124 3.42 10.49 4.69
CA LEU A 124 3.15 11.70 5.47
C LEU A 124 4.22 11.93 6.55
N GLU A 125 4.69 10.88 7.23
CA GLU A 125 5.80 10.96 8.18
C GLU A 125 7.07 11.49 7.51
N LEU A 126 7.40 10.97 6.33
CA LEU A 126 8.55 11.42 5.56
C LEU A 126 8.41 12.89 5.13
N GLN A 127 7.21 13.32 4.73
CA GLN A 127 6.94 14.73 4.42
C GLN A 127 7.14 15.63 5.63
N ILE A 128 6.67 15.21 6.82
CA ILE A 128 6.88 15.95 8.07
C ILE A 128 8.37 16.08 8.38
N GLN A 129 9.14 14.99 8.26
CA GLN A 129 10.58 15.00 8.49
C GLN A 129 11.30 15.94 7.53
N ARG A 130 11.01 15.87 6.23
CA ARG A 130 11.58 16.78 5.22
C ARG A 130 11.28 18.25 5.54
N ARG A 131 10.05 18.57 5.93
CA ARG A 131 9.66 19.93 6.31
C ARG A 131 10.41 20.42 7.56
N LYS A 132 10.56 19.56 8.58
CA LYS A 132 11.36 19.89 9.77
C LYS A 132 12.81 20.19 9.39
N GLN A 133 13.43 19.36 8.56
CA GLN A 133 14.80 19.56 8.10
C GLN A 133 14.96 20.87 7.31
N ALA A 134 14.03 21.16 6.40
CA ALA A 134 14.03 22.41 5.64
C ALA A 134 13.91 23.65 6.55
N VAL A 135 13.08 23.58 7.60
CA VAL A 135 12.96 24.67 8.58
C VAL A 135 14.27 24.90 9.34
N GLU A 136 14.93 23.83 9.79
CA GLU A 136 16.23 23.93 10.47
C GLU A 136 17.33 24.47 9.55
N ASP A 137 17.34 24.08 8.28
CA ASP A 137 18.27 24.61 7.29
C ASP A 137 18.05 26.12 7.03
N ILE A 138 16.79 26.56 6.98
CA ILE A 138 16.45 27.99 6.85
C ILE A 138 16.91 28.78 8.09
N LYS A 139 16.67 28.24 9.30
CA LYS A 139 17.13 28.87 10.55
C LYS A 139 18.64 29.02 10.57
N ARG A 140 19.38 27.97 10.23
CA ARG A 140 20.85 27.99 10.16
C ARG A 140 21.36 29.08 9.20
N ARG A 141 20.83 29.11 7.97
CA ARG A 141 21.21 30.14 6.97
C ARG A 141 20.86 31.55 7.42
N ARG A 142 19.74 31.74 8.13
CA ARG A 142 19.36 33.03 8.70
C ARG A 142 20.38 33.49 9.75
N GLU A 143 20.79 32.59 10.65
CA GLU A 143 21.80 32.91 11.67
C GLU A 143 23.15 33.26 11.06
N GLU A 144 23.59 32.51 10.04
CA GLU A 144 24.81 32.81 9.27
C GLU A 144 24.74 34.20 8.62
N ALA A 145 23.64 34.52 7.93
CA ALA A 145 23.44 35.83 7.32
C ALA A 145 23.41 36.96 8.36
N GLN A 146 22.77 36.74 9.52
CA GLN A 146 22.75 37.73 10.61
C GLN A 146 24.13 37.97 11.22
N ARG A 147 24.98 36.93 11.34
CA ARG A 147 26.38 37.08 11.78
C ARG A 147 27.18 37.91 10.79
N LEU A 148 27.13 37.55 9.50
CA LEU A 148 27.84 38.27 8.44
C LEU A 148 27.45 39.76 8.36
N LEU A 149 26.15 40.06 8.52
CA LEU A 149 25.66 41.44 8.55
C LEU A 149 26.19 42.21 9.77
N LYS A 150 26.20 41.60 10.96
CA LYS A 150 26.75 42.23 12.17
C LYS A 150 28.25 42.52 12.04
N ASP A 151 29.01 41.57 11.51
CA ASP A 151 30.46 41.73 11.30
C ASP A 151 30.76 42.85 10.29
N SER A 152 29.94 42.95 9.23
CA SER A 152 30.05 44.01 8.21
C SER A 152 29.71 45.40 8.78
N ILE A 153 28.70 45.50 9.65
CA ILE A 153 28.35 46.77 10.30
C ILE A 153 29.46 47.20 11.26
N GLY A 154 30.00 46.28 12.06
CA GLY A 154 31.07 46.59 13.01
C GLY A 154 32.34 47.09 12.32
N THR A 155 32.71 46.51 11.16
CA THR A 155 33.87 46.98 10.37
C THR A 155 33.63 48.36 9.74
N MET A 156 32.41 48.69 9.33
CA MET A 156 32.08 50.02 8.82
C MET A 156 32.14 51.11 9.92
N GLU A 157 31.68 50.80 11.14
CA GLU A 157 31.75 51.74 12.27
C GLU A 157 33.21 52.02 12.70
N ASP A 158 34.07 51.00 12.67
CA ASP A 158 35.49 51.12 13.00
C ASP A 158 36.27 51.96 11.95
N THR A 159 35.90 51.79 10.66
CA THR A 159 36.47 52.59 9.57
C THR A 159 35.99 54.05 9.60
N GLY A 160 34.73 54.28 10.01
CA GLY A 160 34.18 55.63 10.22
C GLY A 160 34.86 56.36 11.37
N ALA A 161 35.15 55.68 12.48
CA ALA A 161 35.91 56.25 13.60
C ALA A 161 37.35 56.63 13.21
N SER A 162 38.00 55.84 12.34
CA SER A 162 39.32 56.17 11.80
C SER A 162 39.32 57.37 10.85
N PHE A 163 38.21 57.67 10.17
CA PHE A 163 38.12 58.80 9.24
C PHE A 163 37.80 60.13 9.94
N VAL A 164 37.21 60.10 11.14
CA VAL A 164 36.88 61.28 11.95
C VAL A 164 38.09 61.80 12.76
N LEU A 165 39.14 60.98 12.92
CA LEU A 165 40.35 61.32 13.67
C LEU A 165 41.51 61.88 12.80
N LYS A 166 41.26 62.28 11.56
CA LYS A 166 42.27 62.85 10.65
C LYS A 166 41.80 64.17 10.07
#